data_AF-A0AA51C790-F1
#
_entry.id   AF-A0AA51C790-F1
#
_cell.length_a   1.000
_cell.length_b   1.000
_cell.length_c   1.000
_cell.angle_alpha   90.00
_cell.angle_beta   90.00
_cell.angle_gamma   90.00
#
_symmetry.space_group_name_H-M   'P 1'
#
loop_
_entity.id
_entity.type
_entity.pdbx_description
1 polymer ?
#
loop_
_entity_poly.entity_id
_entity_poly.type
_entity_poly.pdbx_seq_one_letter_code
_entity_poly.pdbx_strand_id
1 'polypeptide(L)'
;MIEKSEGWQIARDRVLLYVRAMDLPPFQGLELALQALKESNASSIDESMNALERCILSKELQAEILDEEGKHIASIPPMNRGTMVSKNFDRIPWLTATKKFMRRWMRDLFGPSRTR
;
A
#
# COMPACT_ATOMS: atom_id res chain seq x y z
N MET A 1 16.48 31.02 -12.56
CA MET A 1 15.56 31.26 -11.43
C MET A 1 14.45 30.24 -11.56
N ILE A 2 14.54 29.12 -10.84
CA ILE A 2 13.47 28.13 -10.82
C ILE A 2 12.40 28.71 -9.91
N GLU A 3 11.25 29.06 -10.49
CA GLU A 3 10.10 29.60 -9.76
C GLU A 3 9.78 28.68 -8.58
N LYS A 4 9.62 29.31 -7.43
CA LYS A 4 9.21 28.71 -6.18
C LYS A 4 7.74 28.34 -6.30
N SER A 5 7.39 27.36 -7.15
CA SER A 5 6.05 26.76 -7.14
C SER A 5 5.80 26.34 -5.70
N GLU A 6 4.83 26.98 -5.06
CA GLU A 6 4.58 26.80 -3.63
C GLU A 6 4.36 25.30 -3.38
N GLY A 7 5.06 24.70 -2.41
CA GLY A 7 5.11 23.23 -2.25
C GLY A 7 3.73 22.56 -2.17
N TRP A 8 2.72 23.31 -1.75
CA TRP A 8 1.32 22.88 -1.74
C TRP A 8 0.73 22.62 -3.13
N GLN A 9 1.17 23.35 -4.17
CA GLN A 9 0.75 23.13 -5.56
C GLN A 9 1.23 21.77 -6.05
N ILE A 10 2.49 21.43 -5.77
CA ILE A 10 3.08 20.15 -6.15
C ILE A 10 2.38 19.00 -5.41
N ALA A 11 2.12 19.16 -4.11
CA ALA A 11 1.39 18.17 -3.31
C ALA A 11 -0.04 17.95 -3.85
N ARG A 12 -0.78 19.03 -4.14
CA ARG A 12 -2.11 18.98 -4.74
C ARG A 12 -2.11 18.24 -6.07
N ASP A 13 -1.22 18.63 -6.98
CA ASP A 13 -1.17 18.07 -8.33
C ASP A 13 -0.82 16.57 -8.29
N ARG A 14 0.05 16.17 -7.36
CA ARG A 14 0.41 14.77 -7.16
C ARG A 14 -0.75 13.94 -6.61
N VAL A 15 -1.49 14.45 -5.63
CA VAL A 15 -2.70 13.78 -5.10
C VAL A 15 -3.73 13.59 -6.21
N LEU A 16 -4.03 14.65 -6.98
CA LEU A 16 -5.01 14.58 -8.06
C LEU A 16 -4.59 13.60 -9.16
N LEU A 17 -3.30 13.52 -9.47
CA LEU A 17 -2.76 12.56 -10.44
C LEU A 17 -3.02 11.11 -10.03
N TYR A 18 -2.79 10.75 -8.76
CA TYR A 18 -3.07 9.39 -8.26
C TYR A 18 -4.56 9.10 -8.18
N VAL A 19 -5.36 10.05 -7.72
CA VAL A 19 -6.83 9.90 -7.67
C VAL A 19 -7.42 9.67 -9.05
N ARG A 20 -6.94 10.38 -10.07
CA ARG A 20 -7.33 10.17 -11.46
C ARG A 20 -7.02 8.75 -11.94
N ALA A 21 -5.95 8.13 -11.44
CA ALA A 21 -5.55 6.78 -11.82
C ALA A 21 -6.36 5.66 -11.14
N MET A 22 -7.13 5.96 -10.09
CA MET A 22 -7.89 4.97 -9.31
C MET A 22 -9.24 4.57 -9.95
N ASP A 23 -9.58 5.11 -11.13
CA ASP A 23 -10.83 4.84 -11.84
C ASP A 23 -12.11 4.97 -10.98
N LEU A 24 -12.09 5.93 -10.04
CA LEU A 24 -13.21 6.22 -9.16
C LEU A 24 -14.22 7.17 -9.83
N PRO A 25 -15.51 7.12 -9.43
CA PRO A 25 -16.48 8.14 -9.82
C PRO A 25 -15.95 9.56 -9.51
N PRO A 26 -16.21 10.55 -10.38
CA PRO A 26 -15.53 11.85 -10.32
C PRO A 26 -15.72 12.57 -8.98
N PHE A 27 -16.93 12.54 -8.43
CA PHE A 27 -17.23 13.15 -7.13
C PHE A 27 -16.54 12.42 -5.97
N GLN A 28 -16.51 11.09 -6.00
CA GLN A 28 -15.87 10.28 -4.96
C GLN A 28 -14.35 10.48 -4.95
N GLY A 29 -13.73 10.54 -6.13
CA GLY A 29 -12.30 10.83 -6.26
C GLY A 29 -11.95 12.21 -5.72
N LEU A 30 -12.72 13.24 -6.11
CA LEU A 30 -12.48 14.61 -5.64
C LEU A 30 -12.69 14.77 -4.13
N GLU A 31 -13.71 14.12 -3.56
CA GLU A 31 -13.95 14.12 -2.12
C GLU A 31 -12.79 13.48 -1.36
N LEU A 32 -12.30 12.35 -1.85
CA LEU A 32 -11.15 11.64 -1.28
C LEU A 32 -9.87 12.49 -1.37
N ALA A 33 -9.61 13.12 -2.53
CA ALA A 33 -8.50 14.05 -2.71
C ALA A 33 -8.56 15.22 -1.72
N LEU A 34 -9.75 15.81 -1.56
CA LEU A 34 -9.99 16.94 -0.69
C LEU A 34 -9.80 16.56 0.78
N GLN A 35 -10.24 15.38 1.20
CA GLN A 35 -10.05 14.86 2.55
C GLN A 35 -8.55 14.68 2.85
N ALA A 36 -7.80 14.04 1.95
CA ALA A 36 -6.36 13.83 2.09
C ALA A 36 -5.56 15.15 2.16
N LEU A 37 -5.91 16.14 1.34
CA LEU A 37 -5.26 17.46 1.36
C LEU A 37 -5.58 18.26 2.62
N LYS A 38 -6.81 18.14 3.16
CA LYS A 38 -7.16 18.74 4.45
C LYS A 38 -6.39 18.12 5.61
N GLU A 39 -6.28 16.80 5.65
CA GLU A 39 -5.54 16.10 6.72
C GLU A 39 -4.04 16.42 6.72
N SER A 40 -3.46 16.67 5.54
CA SER A 40 -2.04 17.00 5.39
C SER A 40 -1.74 18.50 5.35
N ASN A 41 -2.75 19.38 5.46
CA ASN A 41 -2.62 20.83 5.25
C ASN A 41 -1.91 21.22 3.93
N ALA A 42 -1.85 20.32 2.94
CA ALA A 42 -1.07 20.47 1.71
C ALA A 42 0.38 20.98 1.92
N SER A 43 1.01 20.63 3.04
CA SER A 43 2.34 21.10 3.44
C SER A 43 3.47 20.49 2.62
N SER A 44 3.36 19.18 2.34
CA SER A 44 4.41 18.33 1.77
C SER A 44 3.80 17.18 0.98
N ILE A 45 4.51 16.74 -0.06
CA ILE A 45 4.13 15.60 -0.89
C ILE A 45 3.95 14.34 -0.03
N ASP A 46 4.94 14.02 0.79
CA ASP A 46 4.92 12.77 1.58
C ASP A 46 3.75 12.75 2.57
N GLU A 47 3.47 13.88 3.22
CA GLU A 47 2.35 14.02 4.15
C GLU A 47 1.00 13.87 3.43
N SER A 48 0.85 14.51 2.26
CA SER A 48 -0.37 14.39 1.45
C SER A 48 -0.59 12.98 0.90
N MET A 49 0.49 12.29 0.49
CA MET A 49 0.39 10.92 -0.01
C MET A 49 0.09 9.92 1.11
N ASN A 50 0.67 10.09 2.31
CA ASN A 50 0.36 9.27 3.48
C ASN A 50 -1.08 9.47 3.96
N ALA A 51 -1.58 10.72 3.93
CA ALA A 51 -2.98 11.01 4.23
C ALA A 51 -3.95 10.39 3.20
N LEU A 52 -3.57 10.43 1.91
CA LEU A 52 -4.31 9.77 0.84
C LEU A 52 -4.42 8.26 1.07
N GLU A 53 -3.31 7.61 1.42
CA GLU A 53 -3.29 6.17 1.73
C GLU A 53 -4.23 5.82 2.89
N ARG A 54 -4.22 6.61 3.98
CA ARG A 54 -5.14 6.44 5.10
C ARG A 54 -6.61 6.60 4.69
N CYS A 55 -6.92 7.58 3.85
CA CYS A 55 -8.28 7.79 3.32
C CYS A 55 -8.76 6.63 2.44
N ILE A 56 -7.85 6.00 1.69
CA ILE A 56 -8.16 4.83 0.86
C ILE A 56 -8.43 3.61 1.75
N LEU A 57 -7.57 3.39 2.76
CA LEU A 57 -7.71 2.30 3.73
C LEU A 57 -9.00 2.41 4.54
N SER A 58 -9.35 3.62 4.99
CA SER A 58 -10.57 3.84 5.79
C SER A 58 -11.87 3.59 5.02
N LYS A 59 -11.83 3.70 3.69
CA LYS A 59 -12.98 3.45 2.80
C LYS A 59 -13.02 2.02 2.23
N GLU A 60 -12.18 1.10 2.72
CA GLU A 60 -12.06 -0.29 2.24
C GLU A 60 -11.90 -0.41 0.70
N LEU A 61 -11.31 0.61 0.06
CA LEU A 61 -11.15 0.65 -1.41
C LEU A 61 -10.00 -0.24 -1.92
N GLN A 62 -9.30 -0.95 -1.02
CA GLN A 62 -8.23 -1.86 -1.40
C GLN A 62 -8.76 -3.29 -1.59
N ALA A 63 -8.54 -3.84 -2.79
CA ALA A 63 -8.67 -5.27 -3.01
C ALA A 63 -7.58 -6.00 -2.19
N GLU A 64 -7.98 -6.68 -1.13
CA GLU A 64 -7.06 -7.40 -0.25
C GLU A 64 -6.40 -8.56 -0.99
N ILE A 65 -5.11 -8.43 -1.29
CA ILE A 65 -4.26 -9.55 -1.71
C ILE A 65 -3.40 -9.90 -0.49
N LEU A 66 -3.64 -11.07 0.09
CA LEU A 66 -2.90 -11.58 1.23
C LEU A 66 -1.74 -12.47 0.77
N ASP A 67 -0.60 -12.36 1.44
CA ASP A 67 0.57 -13.23 1.26
C ASP A 67 0.34 -14.59 1.92
N GLU A 68 1.19 -15.57 1.63
CA GLU A 68 1.13 -16.91 2.28
C GLU A 68 1.25 -16.84 3.82
N GLU A 69 1.79 -15.74 4.34
CA GLU A 69 1.94 -15.45 5.77
C GLU A 69 0.74 -14.69 6.37
N GLY A 70 -0.30 -14.41 5.58
CA GLY A 70 -1.45 -13.60 6.00
C GLY A 70 -1.14 -12.10 6.11
N LYS A 71 0.00 -11.65 5.57
CA LYS A 71 0.37 -10.24 5.48
C LYS A 71 -0.22 -9.63 4.22
N HIS A 72 -0.72 -8.40 4.27
CA HIS A 72 -1.20 -7.71 3.07
C HIS A 72 -0.04 -7.52 2.09
N ILE A 73 -0.15 -8.14 0.91
CA ILE A 73 0.69 -7.82 -0.24
C ILE A 73 0.08 -6.56 -0.83
N ALA A 74 0.75 -5.43 -0.66
CA ALA A 74 0.49 -4.29 -1.51
C ALA A 74 0.87 -4.69 -2.95
N SER A 75 -0.13 -5.08 -3.74
CA SER A 75 0.02 -5.30 -5.19
C SER A 75 0.31 -3.99 -5.93
N ILE A 76 0.10 -2.86 -5.26
CA ILE A 76 0.37 -1.53 -5.73
C ILE A 76 1.75 -1.10 -5.21
N PRO A 77 2.65 -0.60 -6.07
CA PRO A 77 3.92 -0.05 -5.61
C PRO A 77 3.69 1.10 -4.62
N PRO A 78 4.59 1.32 -3.64
CA PRO A 78 4.45 2.40 -2.68
C PRO A 78 4.30 3.74 -3.41
N MET A 79 3.29 4.52 -3.02
CA MET A 79 2.90 5.77 -3.70
C MET A 79 3.99 6.84 -3.63
N ASN A 80 4.86 6.74 -2.63
CA ASN A 80 6.15 7.39 -2.59
C ASN A 80 7.18 6.49 -3.28
N ARG A 81 7.57 6.86 -4.50
CA ARG A 81 8.59 6.22 -5.33
C ARG A 81 9.98 6.39 -4.71
N GLY A 82 10.19 5.80 -3.54
CA GLY A 82 11.49 5.68 -2.90
C GLY A 82 12.41 4.72 -3.66
N THR A 83 13.64 4.59 -3.19
CA THR A 83 14.57 3.58 -3.72
C THR A 83 14.02 2.17 -3.48
N MET A 84 14.00 1.35 -4.52
CA MET A 84 13.62 -0.06 -4.41
C MET A 84 14.59 -0.77 -3.46
N VAL A 85 14.17 -1.02 -2.22
CA VAL A 85 14.96 -1.80 -1.28
C VAL A 85 14.84 -3.26 -1.70
N SER A 86 15.92 -3.83 -2.24
CA SER A 86 15.95 -5.25 -2.59
C SER A 86 15.69 -6.07 -1.33
N LYS A 87 14.62 -6.86 -1.31
CA LYS A 87 14.45 -7.90 -0.28
C LYS A 87 15.65 -8.84 -0.40
N ASN A 88 16.31 -9.14 0.72
CA ASN A 88 17.41 -10.10 0.71
C ASN A 88 16.92 -11.41 0.10
N PHE A 89 17.42 -11.73 -1.10
CA PHE A 89 17.07 -12.98 -1.76
C PHE A 89 17.57 -14.14 -0.91
N ASP A 90 16.70 -15.13 -0.73
CA ASP A 90 17.07 -16.35 -0.04
C ASP A 90 18.19 -17.05 -0.81
N ARG A 91 19.33 -17.22 -0.15
CA ARG A 91 20.51 -17.84 -0.76
C ARG A 91 20.39 -19.36 -0.81
N ILE A 92 19.42 -19.95 -0.11
CA ILE A 92 19.30 -21.40 0.03
C ILE A 92 17.82 -21.83 -0.11
N PRO A 93 17.23 -21.64 -1.31
CA PRO A 93 15.78 -21.80 -1.52
C PRO A 93 15.27 -23.22 -1.21
N TRP A 94 16.12 -24.25 -1.37
CA TRP A 94 15.75 -25.64 -1.08
C TRP A 94 15.58 -25.92 0.41
N LEU A 95 16.37 -25.28 1.29
CA LEU A 95 16.22 -25.41 2.75
C LEU A 95 14.94 -24.72 3.22
N THR A 96 14.64 -23.55 2.67
CA THR A 96 13.41 -22.82 3.00
C THR A 96 12.18 -23.54 2.48
N ALA A 97 12.23 -24.11 1.27
CA ALA A 97 11.14 -24.90 0.70
C ALA A 97 10.84 -26.15 1.53
N THR A 98 11.87 -26.92 1.89
CA THR A 98 11.72 -28.12 2.74
C THR A 98 11.21 -27.79 4.13
N LYS A 99 11.72 -26.71 4.76
CA LYS A 99 11.22 -26.20 6.05
C LYS A 99 9.76 -25.74 5.97
N LYS A 100 9.37 -25.05 4.89
CA LYS A 100 7.97 -24.65 4.64
C LYS A 100 7.08 -25.87 4.49
N PHE A 101 7.51 -26.86 3.71
CA PHE A 101 6.79 -28.11 3.50
C PHE A 101 6.58 -28.87 4.82
N MET A 102 7.63 -29.07 5.62
CA MET A 102 7.53 -29.74 6.92
C MET A 102 6.64 -28.98 7.91
N ARG A 103 6.73 -27.64 7.95
CA ARG A 103 5.84 -26.82 8.79
C ARG A 103 4.37 -26.93 8.38
N ARG A 104 4.10 -26.95 7.07
CA ARG A 104 2.74 -27.10 6.53
C ARG A 104 2.20 -28.50 6.83
N TRP A 105 3.00 -29.53 6.59
CA TRP A 105 2.65 -30.91 6.91
C TRP A 105 2.39 -31.12 8.42
N MET A 106 3.25 -30.57 9.28
CA MET A 106 3.06 -30.63 10.73
C MET A 106 1.80 -29.88 11.18
N ARG A 107 1.46 -28.77 10.53
CA ARG A 107 0.20 -28.04 10.77
C ARG A 107 -1.02 -28.83 10.29
N ASP A 108 -0.94 -29.53 9.16
CA ASP A 108 -2.04 -30.35 8.67
C ASP A 108 -2.27 -31.60 9.54
N LEU A 109 -1.21 -32.13 10.18
CA LEU A 109 -1.29 -33.30 11.06
C LEU A 109 -1.63 -33.01 12.52
N PHE A 110 -1.12 -31.90 13.07
CA PHE A 110 -1.28 -31.54 14.49
C PHE A 110 -2.02 -30.21 14.70
N GLY A 111 -2.43 -29.55 13.62
CA GLY A 111 -3.27 -28.36 13.70
C GLY A 111 -4.62 -28.72 14.32
N PRO A 112 -5.28 -27.76 14.99
CA PRO A 112 -6.60 -28.00 15.54
C PRO A 112 -7.51 -28.48 14.40
N SER A 113 -7.99 -29.72 14.50
CA SER A 113 -9.12 -30.15 13.69
C SER A 113 -10.18 -29.08 13.91
N ARG A 114 -10.56 -28.35 12.85
CA ARG A 114 -11.73 -27.48 12.89
C ARG A 114 -12.92 -28.40 13.22
N THR A 115 -13.20 -28.59 14.50
CA THR A 115 -14.50 -29.03 14.99
C THR A 115 -15.45 -27.95 14.52
N ARG A 116 -16.30 -28.36 13.59
CA ARG A 116 -17.31 -27.55 12.91
C ARG A 116 -18.23 -26.87 13.91
#